data_AF-A0A7Y3GQB5-F1
#
_entry.id   AF-A0A7Y3GQB5-F1
#
_cell.length_a   1.000
_cell.length_b   1.000
_cell.length_c   1.000
_cell.angle_alpha   90.00
_cell.angle_beta   90.00
_cell.angle_gamma   90.00
#
_symmetry.space_group_name_H-M   'P 1'
#
loop_
_entity.id
_entity.type
_entity.pdbx_description
1 polymer ?
#
loop_
_entity_poly.entity_id
_entity_poly.type
_entity_poly.pdbx_seq_one_letter_code
_entity_poly.pdbx_strand_id
1 'polypeptide(L)'
;MESKGNFGINDSDASQCPFLSGKQNTVGGGGVKNRDWWPNELKLNILRQHSPKSDPMGDDFDYAKEFNSINFAELKQDVLNLMTDSQDWWPADYGHYGGFMIRMAWHSA
;
A
#
# COMPACT_ATOMS: atom_id res chain seq x y z
N MET A 1 -20.54 29.12 -37.14
CA MET A 1 -20.72 30.05 -36.00
C MET A 1 -21.76 29.41 -35.09
N GLU A 2 -21.51 28.97 -33.87
CA GLU A 2 -20.33 28.97 -33.01
C GLU A 2 -20.60 27.88 -31.97
N SER A 3 -19.61 27.01 -31.79
CA SER A 3 -19.53 26.06 -30.68
C SER A 3 -19.36 26.87 -29.39
N LYS A 4 -20.38 26.91 -28.53
CA LYS A 4 -20.22 27.18 -27.10
C LYS A 4 -20.04 25.81 -26.44
N GLY A 5 -18.84 25.33 -26.11
CA GLY A 5 -17.70 26.04 -25.56
C GLY A 5 -17.69 25.87 -24.04
N ASN A 6 -17.01 24.81 -23.60
CA ASN A 6 -16.34 24.69 -22.30
C ASN A 6 -17.19 24.45 -21.03
N PHE A 7 -17.65 23.21 -20.83
CA PHE A 7 -17.69 22.65 -19.47
C PHE A 7 -16.29 22.15 -19.16
N GLY A 8 -15.64 22.72 -18.15
CA GLY A 8 -14.23 22.50 -17.83
C GLY A 8 -13.89 21.03 -17.56
N ILE A 9 -13.43 20.34 -18.61
CA ILE A 9 -12.66 19.09 -18.53
C ILE A 9 -11.20 19.51 -18.30
N ASN A 10 -10.91 20.21 -17.21
CA ASN A 10 -9.54 20.64 -16.86
C ASN A 10 -9.39 20.85 -15.36
N ASP A 11 -10.04 20.02 -14.56
CA ASP A 11 -9.51 19.64 -13.25
C ASP A 11 -9.29 18.14 -13.29
N SER A 12 -8.24 17.72 -14.00
CA SER A 12 -7.67 16.39 -13.86
C SER A 12 -7.06 16.29 -12.47
N ASP A 13 -7.93 16.18 -11.47
CA ASP A 13 -7.54 15.76 -10.14
C ASP A 13 -6.80 14.43 -10.31
N ALA A 14 -5.52 14.40 -9.93
CA ALA A 14 -4.64 13.24 -10.13
C ALA A 14 -5.17 11.95 -9.44
N SER A 15 -6.23 12.09 -8.65
CA SER A 15 -7.00 11.02 -8.01
C SER A 15 -8.02 10.32 -8.93
N GLN A 16 -8.35 10.86 -10.11
CA GLN A 16 -9.30 10.25 -11.04
C GLN A 16 -8.58 9.47 -12.14
N CYS A 17 -8.79 8.15 -12.17
CA CYS A 17 -8.14 7.24 -13.11
C CYS A 17 -8.57 7.57 -14.57
N PRO A 18 -7.66 8.02 -15.45
CA PRO A 18 -8.03 8.61 -16.75
C PRO A 18 -8.40 7.58 -17.84
N PHE A 19 -8.17 6.28 -17.60
CA PHE A 19 -8.53 5.20 -18.52
C PHE A 19 -9.73 4.40 -18.00
N LEU A 20 -10.92 5.00 -18.01
CA LEU A 20 -12.20 4.35 -17.64
C LEU A 20 -12.90 3.65 -18.83
N SER A 21 -12.37 3.71 -20.06
CA SER A 21 -13.06 3.25 -21.29
C SER A 21 -12.94 1.76 -21.62
N GLY A 22 -12.75 0.90 -20.61
CA GLY A 22 -13.06 -0.53 -20.72
C GLY A 22 -14.42 -0.79 -20.09
N LYS A 23 -15.17 -1.82 -20.51
CA LYS A 23 -16.34 -2.29 -19.75
C LYS A 23 -15.88 -2.58 -18.32
N GLN A 24 -16.11 -1.64 -17.41
CA GLN A 24 -15.98 -1.86 -15.98
C GLN A 24 -17.08 -2.86 -15.64
N ASN A 25 -16.77 -4.15 -15.72
CA ASN A 25 -17.60 -5.15 -15.05
C ASN A 25 -17.77 -4.61 -13.64
N THR A 26 -19.01 -4.40 -13.19
CA THR A 26 -19.29 -3.92 -11.85
C THR A 26 -18.97 -5.04 -10.86
N VAL A 27 -17.68 -5.34 -10.72
CA VAL A 27 -17.15 -6.15 -9.64
C VAL A 27 -17.49 -5.40 -8.36
N GLY A 28 -18.06 -6.09 -7.37
CA GLY A 28 -18.63 -5.48 -6.18
C GLY A 28 -17.68 -4.44 -5.58
N GLY A 29 -18.14 -3.18 -5.49
CA GLY A 29 -17.30 -2.08 -5.02
C GLY A 29 -17.25 -0.86 -5.95
N GLY A 30 -17.59 -0.98 -7.24
CA GLY A 30 -17.65 0.15 -8.19
C GLY A 30 -18.92 1.03 -8.09
N GLY A 31 -18.94 2.16 -8.82
CA GLY A 31 -20.09 3.09 -8.94
C GLY A 31 -20.16 4.19 -7.87
N VAL A 32 -21.07 5.15 -8.08
CA VAL A 32 -21.29 6.30 -7.18
C VAL A 32 -21.62 5.81 -5.76
N LYS A 33 -20.94 6.37 -4.77
CA LYS A 33 -21.06 6.04 -3.34
C LYS A 33 -21.73 7.16 -2.56
N ASN A 34 -22.16 6.88 -1.34
CA ASN A 34 -22.70 7.89 -0.42
C ASN A 34 -21.75 9.09 -0.24
N ARG A 35 -20.43 8.85 -0.27
CA ARG A 35 -19.41 9.91 -0.15
C ARG A 35 -19.31 10.83 -1.36
N ASP A 36 -19.73 10.38 -2.53
CA ASP A 36 -19.79 11.22 -3.73
C ASP A 36 -20.97 12.19 -3.63
N TRP A 37 -22.07 11.75 -3.00
CA TRP A 37 -23.25 12.58 -2.73
C TRP A 37 -23.06 13.54 -1.54
N TRP A 38 -22.41 13.07 -0.47
CA TRP A 38 -22.17 13.84 0.75
C TRP A 38 -20.69 13.84 1.14
N PRO A 39 -19.85 14.65 0.48
CA PRO A 39 -18.39 14.62 0.68
C PRO A 39 -17.94 15.04 2.09
N ASN A 40 -18.77 15.83 2.78
CA ASN A 40 -18.50 16.37 4.13
C ASN A 40 -19.26 15.62 5.25
N GLU A 41 -19.91 14.49 4.95
CA GLU A 41 -20.53 13.63 5.98
C GLU A 41 -19.48 13.11 6.98
N LEU A 42 -19.88 12.92 8.25
CA LEU A 42 -19.03 12.34 9.28
C LEU A 42 -18.57 10.93 8.88
N LYS A 43 -17.26 10.69 8.92
CA LYS A 43 -16.65 9.41 8.52
C LYS A 43 -16.48 8.48 9.71
N LEU A 44 -17.23 7.38 9.72
CA LEU A 44 -17.13 6.31 10.73
C LEU A 44 -16.27 5.11 10.28
N ASN A 45 -15.56 5.22 9.16
CA ASN A 45 -14.71 4.14 8.64
C ASN A 45 -13.50 3.83 9.54
N ILE A 46 -13.01 4.82 10.29
CA ILE A 46 -11.91 4.64 11.25
C ILE A 46 -12.24 3.63 12.36
N LEU A 47 -13.52 3.51 12.73
CA LEU A 47 -13.98 2.62 13.81
C LEU A 47 -14.06 1.15 13.39
N ARG A 48 -13.80 0.85 12.11
CA ARG A 48 -13.85 -0.49 11.53
C ARG A 48 -12.55 -0.87 10.82
N GLN A 49 -11.47 -0.12 11.05
CA GLN A 49 -10.13 -0.50 10.63
C GLN A 49 -9.61 -1.64 11.52
N HIS A 50 -8.75 -2.49 10.97
CA HIS A 50 -8.07 -3.58 11.70
C HIS A 50 -9.02 -4.54 12.45
N SER A 51 -10.14 -4.90 11.83
CA SER A 51 -11.02 -5.93 12.39
C SER A 51 -10.33 -7.30 12.38
N PRO A 52 -10.55 -8.16 13.40
CA PRO A 52 -10.05 -9.54 13.38
C PRO A 52 -10.48 -10.34 12.14
N LYS A 53 -11.63 -9.98 11.53
CA LYS A 53 -12.09 -10.60 10.28
C LYS A 53 -11.18 -10.37 9.08
N SER A 54 -10.33 -9.35 9.13
CA SER A 54 -9.33 -9.06 8.09
C SER A 54 -7.94 -9.55 8.46
N ASP A 55 -7.75 -10.09 9.66
CA ASP A 55 -6.46 -10.61 10.12
C ASP A 55 -6.31 -12.08 9.70
N PRO A 56 -5.29 -12.43 8.89
CA PRO A 56 -5.05 -13.81 8.49
C PRO A 56 -4.43 -14.68 9.59
N MET A 57 -3.91 -14.10 10.68
CA MET A 57 -3.17 -14.82 11.72
C MET A 57 -4.08 -15.57 12.71
N GLY A 58 -5.35 -15.17 12.81
CA GLY A 58 -6.35 -15.77 13.70
C GLY A 58 -6.28 -15.28 15.15
N ASP A 59 -7.35 -15.54 15.90
CA ASP A 59 -7.57 -14.95 17.23
C ASP A 59 -6.60 -15.47 18.32
N ASP A 60 -6.02 -16.66 18.12
CA ASP A 60 -5.13 -17.31 19.11
C ASP A 60 -3.65 -16.96 18.93
N PHE A 61 -3.29 -16.15 17.92
CA PHE A 61 -1.90 -15.83 17.60
C PHE A 61 -1.32 -14.75 18.54
N ASP A 62 -0.21 -15.08 19.22
CA ASP A 62 0.52 -14.16 20.09
C ASP A 62 1.89 -13.80 19.49
N TYR A 63 1.95 -12.63 18.84
CA TYR A 63 3.19 -12.16 18.22
C TYR A 63 4.35 -12.01 19.20
N ALA A 64 4.09 -11.58 20.45
CA ALA A 64 5.14 -11.36 21.43
C ALA A 64 5.77 -12.69 21.86
N LYS A 65 4.93 -13.72 22.08
CA LYS A 65 5.41 -15.07 22.37
C LYS A 65 6.25 -15.62 21.23
N GLU A 66 5.76 -15.53 19.99
CA GLU A 66 6.45 -16.07 18.82
C GLU A 66 7.76 -15.32 18.54
N PHE A 67 7.77 -13.99 18.63
CA PHE A 67 8.98 -13.18 18.45
C PHE A 67 10.09 -13.55 19.44
N ASN A 68 9.73 -13.78 20.70
CA ASN A 68 10.69 -14.18 21.73
C ASN A 68 11.24 -15.61 21.53
N SER A 69 10.63 -16.42 20.67
CA SER A 69 11.10 -17.77 20.35
C SER A 69 12.11 -17.80 19.18
N ILE A 70 12.24 -16.69 18.44
CA ILE A 70 13.10 -16.61 17.25
C ILE A 70 14.57 -16.64 17.67
N ASN A 71 15.39 -17.34 16.88
CA ASN A 71 16.84 -17.22 16.95
C ASN A 71 17.29 -15.86 16.39
N PHE A 72 17.33 -14.84 17.24
CA PHE A 72 17.64 -13.48 16.84
C PHE A 72 19.07 -13.32 16.25
N ALA A 73 20.02 -14.13 16.73
CA ALA A 73 21.39 -14.10 16.23
C ALA A 73 21.48 -14.58 14.78
N GLU A 74 20.76 -15.65 14.46
CA GLU A 74 20.66 -16.19 13.09
C GLU A 74 19.93 -15.21 12.17
N LEU A 75 18.78 -14.68 12.58
CA LEU A 75 18.05 -13.68 11.80
C LEU A 75 18.93 -12.47 11.46
N LYS A 76 19.69 -11.96 12.44
CA LYS A 76 20.61 -10.85 12.20
C LYS A 76 21.69 -11.25 11.19
N GLN A 77 22.26 -12.44 11.31
CA GLN A 77 23.29 -12.91 10.41
C GLN A 77 22.76 -13.09 8.98
N ASP A 78 21.54 -13.61 8.81
CA ASP A 78 20.90 -13.75 7.50
C ASP A 78 20.66 -12.41 6.83
N VAL A 79 20.23 -11.40 7.59
CA VAL A 79 20.11 -10.02 7.09
C VAL A 79 21.47 -9.47 6.67
N LEU A 80 22.54 -9.74 7.43
CA LEU A 80 23.90 -9.33 7.04
C LEU A 80 24.35 -9.99 5.73
N ASN A 81 24.10 -11.29 5.57
CA ASN A 81 24.45 -12.04 4.37
C ASN A 81 23.69 -11.51 3.15
N LEU A 82 22.38 -11.27 3.30
CA LEU A 82 21.51 -10.74 2.25
C LEU A 82 22.04 -9.40 1.71
N MET A 83 22.63 -8.57 2.56
CA MET A 83 23.11 -7.26 2.11
C MET A 83 24.16 -7.34 1.00
N THR A 84 24.89 -8.46 0.86
CA THR A 84 25.88 -8.66 -0.21
C THR A 84 25.45 -9.69 -1.25
N ASP A 85 24.26 -10.28 -1.12
CA ASP A 85 23.73 -11.28 -2.04
C ASP A 85 22.91 -10.63 -3.17
N SER A 86 23.62 -10.03 -4.13
CA SER A 86 23.02 -9.25 -5.21
C SER A 86 22.11 -10.10 -6.12
N GLN A 87 20.90 -9.61 -6.36
CA GLN A 87 19.91 -10.25 -7.21
C GLN A 87 19.84 -9.61 -8.61
N ASP A 88 19.76 -10.40 -9.67
CA ASP A 88 19.80 -9.89 -11.06
C ASP A 88 18.61 -8.98 -11.41
N TRP A 89 17.44 -9.23 -10.82
CA TRP A 89 16.24 -8.43 -11.05
C TRP A 89 16.27 -7.08 -10.31
N TRP A 90 17.17 -6.92 -9.34
CA TRP A 90 17.43 -5.66 -8.65
C TRP A 90 18.87 -5.60 -8.10
N PRO A 91 19.88 -5.34 -8.95
CA PRO A 91 21.28 -5.46 -8.55
C PRO A 91 21.68 -4.53 -7.41
N ALA A 92 22.59 -4.99 -6.54
CA ALA A 92 23.07 -4.20 -5.42
C ALA A 92 24.07 -3.12 -5.87
N ASP A 93 23.82 -1.88 -5.49
CA ASP A 93 24.76 -0.77 -5.71
C ASP A 93 26.07 -1.07 -4.97
N TYR A 94 27.19 -0.97 -5.69
CA TYR A 94 28.54 -1.28 -5.16
C TYR A 94 28.66 -2.70 -4.59
N GLY A 95 27.78 -3.63 -4.99
CA GLY A 95 27.73 -4.98 -4.45
C GLY A 95 27.17 -5.07 -3.03
N HIS A 96 26.47 -4.03 -2.53
CA HIS A 96 25.93 -4.03 -1.17
C HIS A 96 24.61 -3.22 -1.03
N TYR A 97 23.53 -3.85 -0.56
CA TYR A 97 22.22 -3.22 -0.32
C TYR A 97 22.15 -2.29 0.91
N GLY A 98 23.29 -1.92 1.50
CA GLY A 98 23.33 -1.27 2.81
C GLY A 98 22.66 0.09 2.79
N GLY A 99 23.03 0.93 1.81
CA GLY A 99 22.41 2.24 1.61
C GLY A 99 20.91 2.14 1.33
N PHE A 100 20.49 1.14 0.54
CA PHE A 100 19.08 0.90 0.23
C PHE A 100 18.27 0.54 1.49
N MET A 101 18.75 -0.43 2.29
CA MET A 101 18.07 -0.89 3.50
C MET A 101 18.01 0.21 4.58
N ILE A 102 19.06 1.02 4.73
CA ILE A 102 19.06 2.18 5.63
C ILE A 102 17.98 3.18 5.21
N ARG A 103 17.90 3.51 3.93
CA ARG A 103 16.88 4.44 3.41
C ARG A 103 15.47 3.91 3.60
N MET A 104 15.24 2.63 3.36
CA MET A 104 13.96 1.97 3.59
C MET A 104 13.55 2.06 5.07
N ALA A 105 14.45 1.74 6.00
CA ALA A 105 14.19 1.83 7.42
C ALA A 105 13.88 3.27 7.86
N TRP A 106 14.61 4.26 7.35
CA TRP A 106 14.35 5.68 7.59
C TRP A 106 12.95 6.12 7.13
N HIS A 107 12.50 5.68 5.95
CA HIS A 107 11.16 6.02 5.44
C HIS A 107 10.03 5.31 6.18
N SER A 108 10.33 4.20 6.87
CA SER A 108 9.33 3.43 7.61
C SER A 108 9.07 3.97 9.02
N ALA A 109 10.03 4.67 9.61
CA ALA A 109 9.94 5.26 10.95
C ALA A 109 9.11 6.55 10.95
#